data_AF-G8LWW7-F1
#
_entry.id   AF-G8LWW7-F1
#
_cell.length_a   1.000
_cell.length_b   1.000
_cell.length_c   1.000
_cell.angle_alpha   90.00
_cell.angle_beta   90.00
_cell.angle_gamma   90.00
#
_symmetry.space_group_name_H-M   'P 1'
#
loop_
_entity.id
_entity.type
_entity.pdbx_description
1 polymer ?
#
loop_
_entity_poly.entity_id
_entity_poly.type
_entity_poly.pdbx_seq_one_letter_code
_entity_poly.pdbx_strand_id
1 'polypeptide(L)'
;MMEVKASNERVVSNRRSILKVVIAALGLMVFQFFYNKLMEVLLIDVVAKAVTGLTNSCYLMIHHTMQFLILFIPTMIIYRTKKLDFGYWNKNYKASRRYIILGATYALLISLITAIMGAYRKFELDDFIFQLFFSGLGEEILFRSLPITVLILAGGKDYEFDIKGKYTLSISVAISAVLFALGHVSISREGISFSTMQLLCCLIVGMILGDCYKRTHNIWICMFIHGFINVLSLVFNMAFVFLLSALA
;
A
#
# COMPACT_ATOMS: atom_id res chain seq x y z
N MET A 1 13.83 34.25 25.73
CA MET A 1 12.70 34.15 24.79
C MET A 1 13.17 34.65 23.43
N MET A 2 13.53 33.75 22.52
CA MET A 2 13.85 34.09 21.13
C MET A 2 12.60 33.84 20.28
N GLU A 3 12.02 34.91 19.75
CA GLU A 3 11.02 34.85 18.68
C GLU A 3 11.64 34.22 17.44
N VAL A 4 11.18 33.02 17.09
CA VAL A 4 11.43 32.44 15.77
C VAL A 4 10.41 33.05 14.82
N LYS A 5 10.84 34.07 14.06
CA LYS A 5 10.10 34.56 12.90
C LYS A 5 9.95 33.39 11.91
N ALA A 6 8.70 33.00 11.65
CA ALA A 6 8.37 32.10 10.56
C ALA A 6 8.66 32.81 9.23
N SER A 7 9.86 32.58 8.67
CA SER A 7 10.18 32.95 7.31
C SER A 7 9.46 31.99 6.36
N ASN A 8 8.56 32.57 5.57
CA ASN A 8 7.85 31.96 4.48
C ASN A 8 8.84 31.65 3.34
N GLU A 9 9.69 30.64 3.51
CA GLU A 9 10.59 30.15 2.46
C GLU A 9 9.75 29.45 1.40
N ARG A 10 9.43 30.19 0.33
CA ARG A 10 8.94 29.59 -0.92
C ARG A 10 9.92 28.50 -1.32
N VAL A 11 9.37 27.30 -1.57
CA VAL A 11 10.09 26.14 -2.09
C VAL A 11 10.69 26.48 -3.46
N VAL A 12 11.89 27.07 -3.49
CA VAL A 12 12.71 27.09 -4.69
C VAL A 12 13.28 25.69 -4.84
N SER A 13 12.49 24.84 -5.48
CA SER A 13 12.90 23.47 -5.76
C SER A 13 14.11 23.48 -6.70
N ASN A 14 15.23 22.95 -6.24
CA ASN A 14 16.41 22.75 -7.08
C ASN A 14 16.07 21.71 -8.17
N ARG A 15 16.12 22.10 -9.46
CA ARG A 15 15.85 21.20 -10.60
C ARG A 15 16.61 19.88 -10.51
N ARG A 16 17.84 19.89 -9.98
CA ARG A 16 18.66 18.68 -9.77
C ARG A 16 18.03 17.71 -8.77
N SER A 17 17.36 18.22 -7.74
CA SER A 17 16.70 17.39 -6.72
C SER A 17 15.43 16.74 -7.27
N ILE A 18 14.61 17.49 -8.02
CA ILE A 18 13.44 16.92 -8.72
C ILE A 18 13.88 15.80 -9.66
N LEU A 19 14.94 16.03 -10.44
CA LEU A 19 15.45 15.01 -11.36
C LEU A 19 15.85 13.72 -10.63
N LYS A 20 16.51 13.82 -9.47
CA LYS A 20 16.84 12.66 -8.64
C LYS A 20 15.59 11.91 -8.15
N VAL A 21 14.55 12.63 -7.72
CA VAL A 21 13.28 12.02 -7.30
C VAL A 21 12.61 11.31 -8.47
N VAL A 22 12.59 11.90 -9.66
CA VAL A 22 12.03 11.26 -10.88
C VAL A 22 12.81 10.00 -11.23
N ILE A 23 14.14 10.06 -11.24
CA ILE A 23 15.00 8.89 -11.50
C ILE A 23 14.74 7.79 -10.45
N ALA A 24 14.64 8.16 -9.18
CA ALA A 24 14.34 7.22 -8.10
C ALA A 24 12.95 6.59 -8.27
N ALA A 25 11.93 7.36 -8.64
CA ALA A 25 10.58 6.85 -8.90
C ALA A 25 10.56 5.84 -10.06
N LEU A 26 11.26 6.15 -11.16
CA LEU A 26 11.39 5.22 -12.29
C LEU A 26 12.18 3.96 -11.90
N GLY A 27 13.26 4.12 -11.13
CA GLY A 27 14.03 2.99 -10.60
C GLY A 27 13.20 2.09 -9.69
N LEU A 28 12.38 2.67 -8.82
CA LEU A 28 11.43 1.95 -7.96
C LEU A 28 10.38 1.20 -8.79
N MET A 29 9.82 1.84 -9.82
CA MET A 29 8.86 1.20 -10.73
C MET A 29 9.47 -0.03 -11.42
N VAL A 30 10.68 0.10 -11.96
CA VAL A 30 11.41 -1.00 -12.60
C VAL A 30 11.68 -2.12 -11.59
N PHE A 31 12.18 -1.76 -10.40
CA PHE A 31 12.41 -2.72 -9.31
C PHE A 31 11.13 -3.47 -8.94
N GLN A 32 10.03 -2.77 -8.70
CA GLN A 32 8.74 -3.35 -8.32
C GLN A 32 8.19 -4.27 -9.41
N PHE A 33 8.31 -3.89 -10.68
CA PHE A 33 7.91 -4.73 -11.80
C PHE A 33 8.67 -6.07 -11.81
N PHE A 34 10.01 -6.02 -11.77
CA PHE A 34 10.82 -7.23 -11.73
C PHE A 34 10.62 -8.03 -10.46
N TYR A 35 10.41 -7.36 -9.33
CA TYR A 35 10.10 -7.99 -8.07
C TYR A 35 8.80 -8.79 -8.14
N ASN A 36 7.72 -8.20 -8.65
CA ASN A 36 6.44 -8.88 -8.82
C ASN A 36 6.57 -10.08 -9.76
N LYS A 37 7.31 -9.95 -10.86
CA LYS A 37 7.60 -11.07 -11.77
C LYS A 37 8.43 -12.17 -11.14
N LEU A 38 9.41 -11.81 -10.31
CA LEU A 38 10.19 -12.77 -9.55
C LEU A 38 9.28 -13.54 -8.57
N MET A 39 8.35 -12.87 -7.88
CA MET A 39 7.42 -13.52 -6.96
C MET A 39 6.39 -14.40 -7.68
N GLU A 40 5.91 -13.99 -8.86
CA GLU A 40 5.05 -14.82 -9.70
C GLU A 40 5.74 -16.14 -10.09
N VAL A 41 6.96 -16.07 -10.63
CA VAL A 41 7.73 -17.24 -11.07
C VAL A 41 8.22 -18.10 -9.90
N LEU A 42 8.84 -17.49 -8.88
CA LEU A 42 9.42 -18.27 -7.78
C LEU A 42 8.36 -18.90 -6.89
N LEU A 43 7.19 -18.30 -6.72
CA LEU A 43 6.26 -18.72 -5.68
C LEU A 43 5.02 -19.38 -6.25
N ILE A 44 4.39 -18.82 -7.28
CA ILE A 44 3.19 -19.46 -7.82
C ILE A 44 3.61 -20.71 -8.60
N ASP A 45 4.59 -20.63 -9.49
CA ASP A 45 4.93 -21.79 -10.34
C ASP A 45 5.70 -22.89 -9.59
N VAL A 46 6.62 -22.55 -8.69
CA VAL A 46 7.41 -23.56 -7.97
C VAL A 46 6.62 -24.15 -6.80
N VAL A 47 5.95 -23.32 -5.99
CA VAL A 47 5.20 -23.82 -4.83
C VAL A 47 3.94 -24.55 -5.27
N ALA A 48 3.21 -24.08 -6.28
CA ALA A 48 2.02 -24.80 -6.76
C ALA A 48 2.36 -26.15 -7.38
N LYS A 49 3.56 -26.32 -7.95
CA LYS A 49 4.05 -27.63 -8.40
C LYS A 49 4.44 -28.54 -7.22
N ALA A 50 4.97 -27.98 -6.14
CA ALA A 50 5.45 -28.75 -4.99
C ALA A 50 4.34 -29.12 -4.00
N VAL A 51 3.32 -28.27 -3.85
CA VAL A 51 2.25 -28.41 -2.86
C VAL A 51 0.91 -28.28 -3.58
N THR A 52 0.36 -29.41 -4.05
CA THR A 52 -0.92 -29.46 -4.75
C THR A 52 -2.12 -29.49 -3.81
N GLY A 53 -3.28 -29.02 -4.26
CA GLY A 53 -4.55 -29.15 -3.52
C GLY A 53 -4.86 -28.02 -2.53
N LEU A 54 -4.04 -26.97 -2.49
CA LEU A 54 -4.34 -25.75 -1.74
C LEU A 54 -5.33 -24.86 -2.49
N THR A 55 -6.10 -24.07 -1.73
CA THR A 55 -6.92 -22.99 -2.27
C THR A 55 -6.05 -21.82 -2.74
N ASN A 56 -6.61 -20.94 -3.59
CA ASN A 56 -5.90 -19.75 -4.06
C ASN A 56 -5.45 -18.84 -2.90
N SER A 57 -6.29 -18.65 -1.87
CA SER A 57 -5.95 -17.84 -0.71
C SER A 57 -4.76 -18.41 0.07
N CYS A 58 -4.67 -19.74 0.20
CA CYS A 58 -3.52 -20.40 0.81
C CYS A 58 -2.23 -20.15 0.01
N TYR A 59 -2.28 -20.21 -1.33
CA TYR A 59 -1.12 -19.86 -2.15
C TYR A 59 -0.72 -18.40 -2.00
N LEU A 60 -1.70 -17.48 -1.94
CA LEU A 60 -1.45 -16.06 -1.72
C LEU A 60 -0.84 -15.80 -0.33
N MET A 61 -1.25 -16.53 0.71
CA MET A 61 -0.62 -16.44 2.02
C MET A 61 0.87 -16.80 1.96
N ILE A 62 1.24 -17.88 1.26
CA ILE A 62 2.64 -18.26 1.05
C ILE A 62 3.38 -17.18 0.23
N HIS A 63 2.76 -16.72 -0.86
CA HIS A 63 3.32 -15.69 -1.74
C HIS A 63 3.67 -14.42 -0.96
N HIS A 64 2.69 -13.86 -0.23
CA HIS A 64 2.88 -12.64 0.54
C HIS A 64 3.85 -12.83 1.70
N THR A 65 3.86 -14.00 2.36
CA THR A 65 4.85 -14.32 3.40
C THR A 65 6.27 -14.27 2.86
N MET A 66 6.50 -14.90 1.71
CA MET A 66 7.81 -14.90 1.07
C MET A 66 8.19 -13.52 0.54
N GLN A 67 7.23 -12.79 -0.03
CA GLN A 67 7.43 -11.40 -0.43
C GLN A 67 7.85 -10.53 0.75
N PHE A 68 7.23 -10.69 1.91
CA PHE A 68 7.64 -10.00 3.12
C PHE A 68 9.06 -10.36 3.51
N LEU A 69 9.43 -11.64 3.57
CA LEU A 69 10.78 -12.05 3.98
C LEU A 69 11.87 -11.51 3.05
N ILE A 70 11.64 -11.58 1.73
CA ILE A 70 12.60 -11.15 0.72
C ILE A 70 12.81 -9.64 0.76
N LEU A 71 11.81 -8.84 1.16
CA LEU A 71 11.97 -7.39 1.32
C LEU A 71 12.46 -7.00 2.71
N PHE A 72 11.89 -7.62 3.75
CA PHE A 72 12.17 -7.31 5.15
C PHE A 72 13.62 -7.58 5.53
N ILE A 73 14.20 -8.70 5.07
CA ILE A 73 15.58 -9.06 5.43
C ILE A 73 16.57 -8.01 4.87
N PRO A 74 16.58 -7.68 3.57
CA PRO A 74 17.47 -6.65 3.03
C PRO A 74 17.25 -5.26 3.63
N THR A 75 16.00 -4.81 3.78
CA THR A 75 15.73 -3.47 4.37
C THR A 75 16.16 -3.42 5.83
N MET A 76 16.05 -4.52 6.57
CA MET A 76 16.54 -4.62 7.95
C MET A 76 18.08 -4.59 8.00
N ILE A 77 18.78 -5.26 7.08
CA ILE A 77 20.24 -5.18 6.94
C ILE A 77 20.66 -3.74 6.60
N ILE A 78 19.96 -3.08 5.68
CA ILE A 78 20.21 -1.68 5.31
C ILE A 78 19.97 -0.77 6.52
N TYR A 79 18.91 -0.98 7.30
CA TYR A 79 18.68 -0.24 8.54
C TYR A 79 19.85 -0.40 9.51
N ARG A 80 20.35 -1.62 9.71
CA ARG A 80 21.48 -1.87 10.63
C ARG A 80 22.77 -1.23 10.17
N THR A 81 23.07 -1.27 8.87
CA THR A 81 24.34 -0.85 8.28
C THR A 81 24.39 0.63 7.88
N LYS A 82 23.28 1.17 7.37
CA LYS A 82 23.17 2.55 6.86
C LYS A 82 22.28 3.46 7.70
N LYS A 83 21.60 2.92 8.72
CA LYS A 83 20.67 3.67 9.58
C LYS A 83 19.50 4.31 8.81
N LEU A 84 19.15 3.76 7.64
CA LEU A 84 17.94 4.17 6.92
C LEU A 84 16.73 3.53 7.59
N ASP A 85 15.82 4.35 8.08
CA ASP A 85 14.61 3.89 8.76
C ASP A 85 13.49 3.58 7.76
N PHE A 86 12.94 2.37 7.87
CA PHE A 86 11.82 1.85 7.10
C PHE A 86 10.57 1.69 7.98
N GLY A 87 10.58 2.25 9.20
CA GLY A 87 9.44 2.30 10.10
C GLY A 87 9.17 1.02 10.89
N TYR A 88 10.20 0.20 11.15
CA TYR A 88 10.05 -1.05 11.90
C TYR A 88 9.94 -0.86 13.43
N TRP A 89 10.37 0.29 13.96
CA TRP A 89 10.58 0.46 15.42
C TRP A 89 9.71 1.53 16.07
N ASN A 90 8.92 2.28 15.30
CA ASN A 90 8.12 3.38 15.85
C ASN A 90 6.84 2.87 16.53
N LYS A 91 6.54 3.37 17.72
CA LYS A 91 5.34 3.02 18.51
C LYS A 91 4.26 4.10 18.51
N ASN A 92 4.24 5.00 17.52
CA ASN A 92 3.23 6.07 17.45
C ASN A 92 1.86 5.56 16.99
N TYR A 93 1.16 4.85 17.88
CA TYR A 93 -0.19 4.33 17.64
C TYR A 93 -1.29 5.38 17.83
N LYS A 94 -1.04 6.47 18.56
CA LYS A 94 -2.08 7.50 18.76
C LYS A 94 -2.47 8.17 17.45
N ALA A 95 -1.48 8.44 16.59
CA ALA A 95 -1.71 9.01 15.27
C ALA A 95 -2.41 8.04 14.30
N SER A 96 -2.43 6.72 14.58
CA SER A 96 -3.03 5.73 13.68
C SER A 96 -4.55 5.64 13.78
N ARG A 97 -5.15 6.06 14.91
CA ARG A 97 -6.62 5.97 15.13
C ARG A 97 -7.42 6.61 14.00
N ARG A 98 -6.99 7.78 13.52
CA ARG A 98 -7.69 8.47 12.41
C ARG A 98 -7.66 7.67 11.12
N TYR A 99 -6.61 6.88 10.87
CA TYR A 99 -6.48 6.06 9.67
C TYR A 99 -7.30 4.78 9.75
N ILE A 100 -7.48 4.22 10.95
CA ILE A 100 -8.44 3.14 11.16
C ILE A 100 -9.85 3.61 10.80
N ILE A 101 -10.24 4.81 11.27
CA ILE A 101 -11.55 5.41 10.95
C ILE A 101 -11.66 5.70 9.45
N LEU A 102 -10.67 6.36 8.85
CA LEU A 102 -10.66 6.65 7.41
C LEU A 102 -10.74 5.36 6.57
N GLY A 103 -9.99 4.34 6.95
CA GLY A 103 -10.01 3.02 6.31
C GLY A 103 -11.37 2.34 6.43
N ALA A 104 -11.99 2.37 7.61
CA ALA A 104 -13.33 1.81 7.82
C ALA A 104 -14.40 2.55 7.00
N THR A 105 -14.36 3.89 6.97
CA THR A 105 -15.27 4.69 6.14
C THR A 105 -15.07 4.39 4.66
N TYR A 106 -13.83 4.29 4.20
CA TYR A 106 -13.53 3.89 2.82
C TYR A 106 -14.11 2.50 2.51
N ALA A 107 -13.84 1.51 3.37
CA ALA A 107 -14.34 0.14 3.22
C ALA A 107 -15.87 0.08 3.15
N LEU A 108 -16.57 0.84 3.99
CA LEU A 108 -18.03 0.96 3.97
C LEU A 108 -18.53 1.51 2.63
N LEU A 109 -17.95 2.62 2.16
CA LEU A 109 -18.37 3.28 0.93
C LEU A 109 -18.13 2.40 -0.30
N ILE A 110 -16.94 1.80 -0.43
CA ILE A 110 -16.64 0.96 -1.59
C ILE A 110 -17.48 -0.31 -1.59
N SER A 111 -17.78 -0.87 -0.42
CA SER A 111 -18.67 -2.03 -0.28
C SER A 111 -20.09 -1.74 -0.72
N LEU A 112 -20.62 -0.56 -0.37
CA LEU A 112 -21.94 -0.12 -0.81
C LEU A 112 -21.98 0.07 -2.33
N ILE A 113 -20.99 0.77 -2.89
CA ILE A 113 -20.89 1.01 -4.34
C ILE A 113 -20.85 -0.32 -5.09
N THR A 114 -19.98 -1.24 -4.66
CA THR A 114 -19.84 -2.55 -5.31
C THR A 114 -21.09 -3.42 -5.17
N ALA A 115 -21.77 -3.39 -4.02
CA ALA A 115 -23.04 -4.10 -3.83
C ALA A 115 -24.15 -3.56 -4.74
N ILE A 116 -24.27 -2.23 -4.91
CA ILE A 116 -25.22 -1.60 -5.84
C ILE A 116 -24.91 -2.00 -7.29
N MET A 117 -23.63 -2.16 -7.64
CA MET A 117 -23.21 -2.67 -8.95
C MET A 117 -23.46 -4.17 -9.15
N GLY A 118 -24.04 -4.87 -8.17
CA GLY A 118 -24.31 -6.30 -8.21
C GLY A 118 -23.08 -7.18 -7.98
N ALA A 119 -21.96 -6.61 -7.52
CA ALA A 119 -20.78 -7.39 -7.16
C ALA A 119 -21.00 -8.04 -5.79
N TYR A 120 -20.94 -9.37 -5.77
CA TYR A 120 -21.05 -10.18 -4.57
C TYR A 120 -19.80 -11.03 -4.40
N ARG A 121 -19.26 -11.03 -3.17
CA ARG A 121 -18.16 -11.90 -2.78
C ARG A 121 -18.65 -12.91 -1.75
N LYS A 122 -18.49 -14.20 -2.08
CA LYS A 122 -18.81 -15.30 -1.16
C LYS A 122 -17.82 -15.31 0.00
N PHE A 123 -18.29 -15.60 1.22
CA PHE A 123 -17.42 -15.80 2.36
C PHE A 123 -16.64 -17.11 2.23
N GLU A 124 -15.32 -17.02 2.32
CA GLU A 124 -14.42 -18.16 2.42
C GLU A 124 -13.43 -17.88 3.56
N LEU A 125 -13.25 -18.85 4.46
CA LEU A 125 -12.49 -18.66 5.70
C LEU A 125 -11.01 -18.36 5.43
N ASP A 126 -10.44 -19.04 4.46
CA ASP A 126 -9.07 -18.87 3.99
C ASP A 126 -8.85 -17.50 3.32
N ASP A 127 -9.79 -17.01 2.49
CA ASP A 127 -9.74 -15.64 1.97
C ASP A 127 -9.84 -14.63 3.12
N PHE A 128 -10.74 -14.82 4.08
CA PHE A 128 -10.83 -13.93 5.24
C PHE A 128 -9.51 -13.85 6.02
N ILE A 129 -8.87 -14.99 6.29
CA ILE A 129 -7.57 -15.07 6.98
C ILE A 129 -6.48 -14.37 6.16
N PHE A 130 -6.43 -14.65 4.85
CA PHE A 130 -5.51 -13.99 3.93
C PHE A 130 -5.69 -12.46 3.95
N GLN A 131 -6.92 -11.99 3.77
CA GLN A 131 -7.23 -10.57 3.78
C GLN A 131 -6.81 -9.93 5.10
N LEU A 132 -7.09 -10.55 6.25
CA LEU A 132 -6.81 -9.96 7.56
C LEU A 132 -5.31 -9.83 7.86
N PHE A 133 -4.53 -10.87 7.56
CA PHE A 133 -3.17 -11.00 8.09
C PHE A 133 -2.06 -10.94 7.04
N PHE A 134 -2.34 -11.36 5.81
CA PHE A 134 -1.32 -11.62 4.80
C PHE A 134 -1.37 -10.64 3.62
N SER A 135 -2.53 -10.09 3.27
CA SER A 135 -2.69 -9.18 2.14
C SER A 135 -1.73 -7.97 2.20
N GLY A 136 -1.69 -7.28 3.33
CA GLY A 136 -0.76 -6.15 3.54
C GLY A 136 0.69 -6.57 3.80
N LEU A 137 0.94 -7.85 4.06
CA LEU A 137 2.26 -8.35 4.41
C LEU A 137 3.16 -8.28 3.18
N GLY A 138 4.32 -7.63 3.34
CA GLY A 138 5.29 -7.41 2.27
C GLY A 138 4.90 -6.33 1.24
N GLU A 139 3.61 -6.22 0.86
CA GLU A 139 3.13 -5.12 0.02
C GLU A 139 3.39 -3.75 0.63
N GLU A 140 3.10 -3.59 1.92
CA GLU A 140 3.35 -2.30 2.58
C GLU A 140 4.86 -1.97 2.62
N ILE A 141 5.74 -2.98 2.72
CA ILE A 141 7.18 -2.74 2.60
C ILE A 141 7.51 -2.26 1.19
N LEU A 142 7.07 -3.01 0.18
CA LEU A 142 7.35 -2.80 -1.24
C LEU A 142 6.84 -1.46 -1.76
N PHE A 143 5.67 -1.05 -1.30
CA PHE A 143 4.95 0.09 -1.84
C PHE A 143 4.92 1.29 -0.91
N ARG A 144 5.14 1.16 0.41
CA ARG A 144 5.23 2.31 1.33
C ARG A 144 6.62 2.55 1.84
N SER A 145 7.13 1.66 2.70
CA SER A 145 8.34 1.95 3.44
C SER A 145 9.53 2.17 2.51
N LEU A 146 9.69 1.31 1.50
CA LEU A 146 10.79 1.39 0.56
C LEU A 146 10.64 2.61 -0.37
N PRO A 147 9.52 2.83 -1.09
CA PRO A 147 9.40 3.98 -1.99
C PRO A 147 9.49 5.31 -1.26
N ILE A 148 8.78 5.47 -0.13
CA ILE A 148 8.75 6.76 0.58
C ILE A 148 10.14 7.09 1.13
N THR A 149 10.84 6.12 1.75
CA THR A 149 12.20 6.34 2.25
C THR A 149 13.19 6.65 1.12
N VAL A 150 13.13 5.92 0.00
CA VAL A 150 14.02 6.15 -1.15
C VAL A 150 13.77 7.50 -1.83
N LEU A 151 12.51 7.89 -2.00
CA LEU A 151 12.16 9.17 -2.64
C LEU A 151 12.59 10.37 -1.78
N ILE A 152 12.38 10.30 -0.46
CA ILE A 152 12.85 11.32 0.48
C ILE A 152 14.38 11.40 0.46
N LEU A 153 15.07 10.25 0.44
CA LEU A 153 16.54 10.21 0.35
C LEU A 153 17.05 10.84 -0.97
N ALA A 154 16.41 10.52 -2.10
CA ALA A 154 16.79 11.05 -3.42
C ALA A 154 16.59 12.57 -3.51
N GLY A 155 15.52 13.09 -2.92
CA GLY A 155 15.21 14.52 -2.88
C GLY A 155 15.91 15.29 -1.74
N GLY A 156 16.50 14.58 -0.76
CA GLY A 156 17.02 15.15 0.48
C GLY A 156 15.95 15.66 1.47
N LYS A 157 14.71 15.81 1.01
CA LYS A 157 13.51 16.12 1.79
C LYS A 157 12.29 15.65 1.02
N ASP A 158 11.15 15.56 1.70
CA ASP A 158 9.88 15.38 1.01
C ASP A 158 9.38 16.72 0.45
N TYR A 159 8.68 16.65 -0.68
CA TYR A 159 7.98 17.81 -1.25
C TYR A 159 6.52 17.76 -0.82
N GLU A 160 6.07 18.83 -0.17
CA GLU A 160 4.70 18.94 0.33
C GLU A 160 3.99 20.12 -0.31
N PHE A 161 2.72 19.91 -0.65
CA PHE A 161 1.83 20.94 -1.19
C PHE A 161 0.68 21.19 -0.23
N ASP A 162 0.53 22.43 0.21
CA ASP A 162 -0.59 22.85 1.04
C ASP A 162 -1.87 22.96 0.19
N ILE A 163 -2.84 22.13 0.52
CA ILE A 163 -4.19 22.17 -0.05
C ILE A 163 -5.07 22.95 0.93
N LYS A 164 -5.42 24.18 0.51
CA LYS A 164 -6.34 25.07 1.25
C LYS A 164 -5.92 25.33 2.72
N GLY A 165 -4.61 25.28 3.01
CA GLY A 165 -4.03 25.55 4.34
C GLY A 165 -4.42 24.57 5.46
N LYS A 166 -5.14 23.48 5.14
CA LYS A 166 -5.61 22.49 6.12
C LYS A 166 -5.06 21.09 5.88
N TYR A 167 -4.72 20.78 4.63
CA TYR A 167 -4.25 19.46 4.23
C TYR A 167 -2.91 19.60 3.53
N THR A 168 -2.00 18.65 3.78
CA THR A 168 -0.70 18.57 3.11
C THR A 168 -0.66 17.34 2.23
N LEU A 169 -0.37 17.53 0.94
CA LEU A 169 -0.13 16.45 0.00
C LEU A 169 1.38 16.22 -0.14
N SER A 170 1.83 15.04 0.25
CA SER A 170 3.20 14.58 0.06
C SER A 170 3.39 13.98 -1.34
N ILE A 171 4.44 14.41 -2.04
CA ILE A 171 4.80 13.83 -3.34
C ILE A 171 5.29 12.40 -3.21
N SER A 172 6.09 12.08 -2.17
CA SER A 172 6.52 10.69 -1.98
C SER A 172 5.33 9.76 -1.72
N VAL A 173 4.31 10.21 -0.99
CA VAL A 173 3.05 9.47 -0.81
C VAL A 173 2.28 9.33 -2.12
N ALA A 174 2.13 10.41 -2.90
CA ALA A 174 1.43 10.37 -4.18
C ALA A 174 2.10 9.41 -5.17
N ILE A 175 3.42 9.48 -5.31
CA ILE A 175 4.19 8.55 -6.17
C ILE A 175 4.05 7.12 -5.65
N SER A 176 4.20 6.88 -4.35
CA SER A 176 4.00 5.56 -3.72
C SER A 176 2.61 4.98 -4.02
N ALA A 177 1.55 5.80 -3.95
CA ALA A 177 0.19 5.38 -4.25
C ALA A 177 0.00 5.02 -5.74
N VAL A 178 0.59 5.81 -6.64
CA VAL A 178 0.60 5.52 -8.09
C VAL A 178 1.34 4.21 -8.38
N LEU A 179 2.52 4.02 -7.80
CA LEU A 179 3.29 2.78 -7.95
C LEU A 179 2.51 1.55 -7.47
N PHE A 180 1.77 1.69 -6.36
CA PHE A 180 0.91 0.62 -5.86
C PHE A 180 -0.27 0.32 -6.78
N ALA A 181 -0.94 1.34 -7.32
CA ALA A 181 -1.99 1.13 -8.32
C ALA A 181 -1.42 0.44 -9.58
N LEU A 182 -0.27 0.89 -10.08
CA LEU A 182 0.39 0.26 -11.22
C LEU A 182 0.82 -1.19 -10.94
N GLY A 183 1.15 -1.52 -9.69
CA GLY A 183 1.43 -2.90 -9.27
C GLY A 183 0.27 -3.87 -9.48
N HIS A 184 -0.95 -3.37 -9.63
CA HIS A 184 -2.16 -4.16 -9.90
C HIS A 184 -2.50 -4.29 -11.39
N VAL A 185 -1.69 -3.71 -12.28
CA VAL A 185 -1.82 -3.93 -13.72
C VAL A 185 -1.19 -5.29 -14.06
N SER A 186 -1.99 -6.20 -14.62
CA SER A 186 -1.48 -7.49 -15.07
C SER A 186 -0.86 -7.35 -16.45
N ILE A 187 0.39 -7.78 -16.58
CA ILE A 187 1.14 -7.81 -17.83
C ILE A 187 1.52 -9.26 -18.08
N SER A 188 0.95 -9.86 -19.11
CA SER A 188 1.19 -11.25 -19.51
C SER A 188 1.57 -11.32 -21.00
N ARG A 189 1.83 -12.54 -21.49
CA ARG A 189 2.05 -12.76 -22.94
C ARG A 189 0.82 -12.39 -23.77
N GLU A 190 -0.37 -12.44 -23.17
CA GLU A 190 -1.65 -12.18 -23.83
C GLU A 190 -1.99 -10.68 -23.88
N GLY A 191 -1.23 -9.85 -23.17
CA GLY A 191 -1.36 -8.39 -23.21
C GLY A 191 -1.37 -7.75 -21.82
N ILE A 192 -1.98 -6.57 -21.76
CA ILE A 192 -2.13 -5.76 -20.54
C ILE A 192 -3.61 -5.80 -20.12
N SER A 193 -3.89 -6.20 -18.89
CA SER A 193 -5.25 -6.19 -18.32
C SER A 193 -5.27 -5.47 -16.98
N PHE A 194 -6.34 -4.70 -16.75
CA PHE A 194 -6.55 -3.94 -15.52
C PHE A 194 -8.04 -3.66 -15.30
N SER A 195 -8.43 -3.47 -14.04
CA SER A 195 -9.75 -2.98 -13.67
C SER A 195 -9.65 -1.51 -13.24
N THR A 196 -10.37 -0.62 -13.94
CA THR A 196 -10.40 0.81 -13.59
C THR A 196 -10.84 1.04 -12.15
N MET A 197 -11.86 0.30 -11.68
CA MET A 197 -12.32 0.39 -10.29
C MET A 197 -11.23 -0.06 -9.32
N GLN A 198 -10.52 -1.15 -9.62
CA GLN A 198 -9.41 -1.62 -8.79
C GLN A 198 -8.28 -0.61 -8.73
N LEU A 199 -7.86 -0.04 -9.86
CA LEU A 199 -6.79 0.96 -9.89
C LEU A 199 -7.14 2.22 -9.08
N LEU A 200 -8.39 2.70 -9.19
CA LEU A 200 -8.88 3.81 -8.38
C LEU A 200 -8.90 3.47 -6.89
N CYS A 201 -9.35 2.26 -6.53
CA CYS A 201 -9.34 1.77 -5.15
C CYS A 201 -7.91 1.70 -4.59
N CYS A 202 -6.99 1.08 -5.34
CA CYS A 202 -5.59 0.97 -4.94
C CYS A 202 -4.94 2.35 -4.80
N LEU A 203 -5.25 3.31 -5.68
CA LEU A 203 -4.75 4.68 -5.55
C LEU A 203 -5.25 5.33 -4.24
N ILE A 204 -6.54 5.23 -3.92
CA ILE A 204 -7.11 5.82 -2.69
C ILE A 204 -6.54 5.16 -1.44
N VAL A 205 -6.52 3.82 -1.39
CA VAL A 205 -5.94 3.07 -0.26
C VAL A 205 -4.45 3.38 -0.13
N GLY A 206 -3.72 3.45 -1.25
CA GLY A 206 -2.32 3.82 -1.28
C GLY A 206 -2.05 5.22 -0.71
N MET A 207 -2.93 6.18 -0.99
CA MET A 207 -2.86 7.52 -0.38
C MET A 207 -3.11 7.48 1.14
N ILE A 208 -4.13 6.74 1.58
CA ILE A 208 -4.46 6.59 3.02
C ILE A 208 -3.30 5.95 3.78
N LEU A 209 -2.79 4.81 3.29
CA LEU A 209 -1.72 4.05 3.94
C LEU A 209 -0.37 4.75 3.82
N GLY A 210 -0.09 5.44 2.71
CA GLY A 210 1.12 6.23 2.54
C GLY A 210 1.18 7.43 3.48
N ASP A 211 0.09 8.20 3.63
CA ASP A 211 0.04 9.27 4.64
C ASP A 211 0.10 8.68 6.05
N CYS A 212 -0.54 7.52 6.31
CA CYS A 212 -0.41 6.80 7.58
C CYS A 212 1.05 6.48 7.91
N TYR A 213 1.77 5.87 6.98
CA TYR A 213 3.19 5.56 7.14
C TYR A 213 4.00 6.83 7.37
N LYS A 214 3.78 7.87 6.56
CA LYS A 214 4.54 9.13 6.70
C LYS A 214 4.38 9.76 8.08
N ARG A 215 3.17 9.71 8.66
CA ARG A 215 2.85 10.40 9.92
C ARG A 215 3.15 9.59 11.16
N THR A 216 3.00 8.27 11.07
CA THR A 216 3.26 7.35 12.18
C THR A 216 4.69 6.81 12.16
N HIS A 217 5.33 6.83 10.99
CA HIS A 217 6.58 6.15 10.67
C HIS A 217 6.61 4.70 11.18
N ASN A 218 5.46 4.02 11.11
CA ASN A 218 5.29 2.64 11.57
C ASN A 218 4.70 1.84 10.41
N ILE A 219 5.43 0.83 9.94
CA ILE A 219 4.98 0.00 8.82
C ILE A 219 4.02 -1.11 9.26
N TRP A 220 4.15 -1.59 10.49
CA TRP A 220 3.28 -2.63 11.06
C TRP A 220 1.83 -2.17 11.16
N ILE A 221 1.62 -0.90 11.52
CA ILE A 221 0.27 -0.34 11.58
C ILE A 221 -0.34 -0.18 10.19
N CYS A 222 0.46 0.12 9.16
CA CYS A 222 -0.01 0.13 7.78
C CYS A 222 -0.43 -1.28 7.33
N MET A 223 0.36 -2.31 7.64
CA MET A 223 -0.01 -3.71 7.35
C MET A 223 -1.32 -4.11 8.01
N PHE A 224 -1.49 -3.76 9.29
CA PHE A 224 -2.73 -4.01 10.02
C PHE A 224 -3.93 -3.26 9.40
N ILE A 225 -3.78 -1.97 9.12
CA ILE A 225 -4.87 -1.16 8.55
C ILE A 225 -5.22 -1.67 7.14
N HIS A 226 -4.23 -2.07 6.34
CA HIS A 226 -4.47 -2.69 5.04
C HIS A 226 -5.38 -3.92 5.19
N GLY A 227 -4.98 -4.90 5.99
CA GLY A 227 -5.79 -6.11 6.17
C GLY A 227 -7.16 -5.83 6.78
N PHE A 228 -7.24 -4.86 7.69
CA PHE A 228 -8.49 -4.39 8.28
C PHE A 228 -9.44 -3.78 7.23
N ILE A 229 -8.94 -2.94 6.32
CA ILE A 229 -9.72 -2.38 5.22
C ILE A 229 -10.29 -3.49 4.33
N ASN A 230 -9.46 -4.49 3.98
CA ASN A 230 -9.88 -5.57 3.10
C ASN A 230 -10.98 -6.43 3.74
N VAL A 231 -10.82 -6.79 5.01
CA VAL A 231 -11.83 -7.55 5.75
C VAL A 231 -13.12 -6.77 5.94
N LEU A 232 -13.05 -5.49 6.32
CA LEU A 232 -14.26 -4.67 6.42
C LEU A 232 -14.97 -4.56 5.08
N SER A 233 -14.22 -4.46 3.98
CA SER A 233 -14.80 -4.39 2.64
C SER A 233 -15.52 -5.70 2.28
N LEU A 234 -14.96 -6.84 2.65
CA LEU A 234 -15.61 -8.14 2.49
C LEU A 234 -16.89 -8.23 3.32
N VAL A 235 -16.83 -7.91 4.62
CA VAL A 235 -17.96 -8.02 5.55
C VAL A 235 -19.10 -7.07 5.19
N PHE A 236 -18.79 -5.80 4.89
CA PHE A 236 -19.82 -4.84 4.50
C PHE A 236 -20.45 -5.17 3.15
N ASN A 237 -19.68 -5.64 2.16
CA ASN A 237 -20.25 -6.04 0.87
C ASN A 237 -21.29 -7.15 1.05
N MET A 238 -20.97 -8.19 1.83
CA MET A 238 -21.92 -9.27 2.14
C MET A 238 -23.17 -8.76 2.84
N ALA A 239 -23.02 -7.88 3.82
CA ALA A 239 -24.15 -7.29 4.55
C ALA A 239 -25.06 -6.47 3.62
N PHE A 240 -24.49 -5.65 2.73
CA PHE A 240 -25.26 -4.85 1.78
C PHE A 240 -25.96 -5.72 0.73
N VAL A 241 -25.29 -6.73 0.18
CA VAL A 241 -25.92 -7.64 -0.79
C VAL A 241 -27.10 -8.38 -0.15
N PHE A 242 -26.93 -8.88 1.08
CA PHE A 242 -28.04 -9.50 1.82
C PHE A 242 -29.21 -8.52 2.01
N LEU A 243 -28.94 -7.29 2.46
CA LEU A 243 -29.95 -6.26 2.66
C LEU A 243 -30.70 -5.93 1.36
N LEU A 244 -29.98 -5.72 0.26
CA LEU A 244 -30.55 -5.41 -1.05
C LEU A 244 -31.40 -6.56 -1.58
N SER A 245 -30.96 -7.81 -1.38
CA SER A 245 -31.72 -9.00 -1.79
C SER A 245 -33.01 -9.20 -1.01
N ALA A 246 -33.08 -8.73 0.24
CA ALA A 246 -34.28 -8.80 1.08
C ALA A 246 -35.31 -7.70 0.75
N LEU A 247 -34.91 -6.67 0.01
CA LEU A 247 -35.77 -5.54 -0.39
C LEU A 247 -36.31 -5.67 -1.82
N ALA A 248 -35.83 -6.64 -2.60
CA ALA A 248 -36.25 -6.94 -3.97
C ALA A 248 -37.34 -8.01 -4.00
#